data_AF-A0A0B7FSY0-F1
#
_entry.id   AF-A0A0B7FSY0-F1
#
_cell.length_a   1.000
_cell.length_b   1.000
_cell.length_c   1.000
_cell.angle_alpha   90.00
_cell.angle_beta   90.00
_cell.angle_gamma   90.00
#
_symmetry.space_group_name_H-M   'P 1'
#
loop_
_entity.id
_entity.type
_entity.pdbx_description
1 polymer ?
#
loop_
_entity_poly.entity_id
_entity_poly.type
_entity_poly.pdbx_seq_one_letter_code
_entity_poly.pdbx_strand_id
1 'polypeptide(L)'
;MNLRACSRALPRVGVASRAGTSFAQQTRLGSSQAQHDSHADSETYPSEGFSFAFWRRTILVVGSAFAFYSFAPSASSAEEKVNALTRYLTTSREEGKRVSDNHLVLAKADADGRILTDGANKPPVIRLRNPSVFENASPHCLGVGRQADLSDLRVKTDRQ
;
A
#
# COMPACT_ATOMS: atom_id res chain seq x y z
N MET A 1 -1.95 32.93 38.41
CA MET A 1 -2.60 31.68 37.95
C MET A 1 -1.68 31.06 36.91
N ASN A 2 -0.97 29.98 37.26
CA ASN A 2 0.08 29.38 36.42
C ASN A 2 -0.48 28.17 35.68
N LEU A 3 -0.59 28.27 34.34
CA LEU A 3 -1.00 27.16 33.48
C LEU A 3 0.24 26.30 33.19
N ARG A 4 0.29 25.11 33.79
CA ARG A 4 1.28 24.08 33.45
C ARG A 4 0.85 23.39 32.17
N ALA A 5 1.66 23.53 31.11
CA ALA A 5 1.53 22.74 29.89
C ALA A 5 2.01 21.30 30.16
N CYS A 6 1.09 20.33 30.14
CA CYS A 6 1.42 18.92 30.19
C CYS A 6 1.75 18.43 28.76
N SER A 7 3.03 18.40 28.41
CA SER A 7 3.51 17.74 27.19
C SER A 7 3.45 16.23 27.37
N ARG A 8 2.44 15.59 26.76
CA ARG A 8 2.31 14.13 26.74
C ARG A 8 3.11 13.58 25.55
N ALA A 9 4.28 13.02 25.81
CA ALA A 9 5.07 12.32 24.81
C ALA A 9 4.40 10.98 24.47
N LEU A 10 4.11 10.75 23.18
CA LEU A 10 3.59 9.47 22.68
C LEU A 10 4.74 8.45 22.56
N PRO A 11 4.54 7.18 22.95
CA PRO A 11 5.54 6.14 22.74
C PRO A 11 5.67 5.82 21.25
N ARG A 12 6.90 5.94 20.74
CA ARG A 12 7.27 5.52 19.39
C ARG A 12 7.34 3.99 19.36
N VAL A 13 6.31 3.34 18.82
CA VAL A 13 6.29 1.89 18.61
C VAL A 13 7.34 1.55 17.55
N GLY A 14 8.47 1.02 17.99
CA GLY A 14 9.49 0.46 17.11
C GLY A 14 9.00 -0.85 16.50
N VAL A 15 8.91 -0.89 15.17
CA VAL A 15 8.68 -2.15 14.44
C VAL A 15 9.98 -2.96 14.55
N ALA A 16 9.96 -3.99 15.39
CA ALA A 16 11.02 -4.99 15.42
C ALA A 16 10.93 -5.82 14.13
N SER A 17 11.77 -5.48 13.16
CA SER A 17 11.97 -6.30 11.96
C SER A 17 12.59 -7.62 12.39
N ARG A 18 11.81 -8.72 12.32
CA ARG A 18 12.35 -10.07 12.44
C ARG A 18 13.23 -10.32 11.22
N ALA A 19 14.55 -10.19 11.39
CA ALA A 19 15.52 -10.66 10.41
C ALA A 19 15.35 -12.17 10.25
N GLY A 20 14.81 -12.59 9.10
CA GLY A 20 14.79 -13.99 8.71
C GLY A 20 16.21 -14.49 8.52
N THR A 21 16.53 -15.64 9.11
CA THR A 21 17.76 -16.38 8.84
C THR A 21 17.70 -16.93 7.41
N SER A 22 18.17 -16.14 6.45
CA SER A 22 18.47 -16.63 5.11
C SER A 22 19.68 -17.57 5.20
N PHE A 23 19.44 -18.87 5.01
CA PHE A 23 20.50 -19.79 4.65
C PHE A 23 20.97 -19.44 3.23
N ALA A 24 21.92 -18.50 3.15
CA ALA A 24 22.69 -18.28 1.94
C ALA A 24 23.65 -19.47 1.78
N GLN A 25 23.29 -20.45 0.94
CA GLN A 25 24.26 -21.41 0.43
C GLN A 25 25.26 -20.66 -0.44
N GLN A 26 26.38 -20.30 0.17
CA GLN A 26 27.55 -19.75 -0.49
C GLN A 26 28.22 -20.87 -1.30
N THR A 27 27.85 -21.00 -2.58
CA THR A 27 28.63 -21.81 -3.52
C THR A 27 29.90 -21.04 -3.85
N ARG A 28 31.04 -21.55 -3.36
CA ARG A 28 32.35 -21.04 -3.73
C ARG A 28 32.57 -21.33 -5.22
N LEU A 29 32.54 -20.29 -6.06
CA LEU A 29 33.14 -20.34 -7.39
C LEU A 29 34.66 -20.35 -7.21
N GLY A 30 35.23 -21.55 -7.12
CA GLY A 30 36.67 -21.75 -7.20
C GLY A 30 37.11 -21.60 -8.64
N SER A 31 37.80 -20.50 -8.97
CA SER A 31 38.56 -20.37 -10.21
C SER A 31 39.93 -21.04 -10.00
N SER A 32 40.08 -22.26 -10.51
CA SER A 32 41.39 -22.87 -10.73
C SER A 32 41.43 -23.46 -12.14
N GLN A 33 41.98 -22.65 -13.03
CA GLN A 33 43.03 -22.99 -13.99
C GLN A 33 42.84 -24.27 -14.83
N ALA A 34 42.67 -24.02 -16.13
CA ALA A 34 42.54 -25.01 -17.19
C ALA A 34 43.71 -26.00 -17.20
N GLN A 35 43.37 -27.28 -17.06
CA GLN A 35 44.22 -28.39 -17.47
C GLN A 35 43.44 -29.18 -18.51
N HIS A 36 43.88 -29.10 -19.76
CA HIS A 36 43.35 -29.87 -20.87
C HIS A 36 43.71 -31.34 -20.65
N ASP A 37 42.72 -32.17 -20.31
CA ASP A 37 42.82 -33.61 -20.45
C ASP A 37 41.74 -34.09 -21.41
N SER A 38 42.20 -34.56 -22.57
CA SER A 38 41.38 -35.07 -23.65
C SER A 38 41.02 -36.53 -23.37
N HIS A 39 39.98 -36.73 -22.56
CA HIS A 39 39.27 -38.00 -22.52
C HIS A 39 37.92 -37.81 -23.21
N ALA A 40 37.71 -38.55 -24.28
CA ALA A 40 36.38 -38.75 -24.84
C ALA A 40 35.57 -39.57 -23.84
N ASP A 41 35.06 -38.92 -22.80
CA ASP A 41 34.11 -39.51 -21.87
C ASP A 41 32.82 -39.75 -22.64
N SER A 42 32.47 -41.02 -22.81
CA SER A 42 31.13 -41.40 -23.23
C SER A 42 30.16 -40.99 -22.13
N GLU A 43 29.67 -39.75 -22.18
CA GLU A 43 28.65 -39.21 -21.29
C GLU A 43 27.40 -40.10 -21.39
N THR A 44 27.31 -41.07 -20.47
CA THR A 44 26.16 -41.95 -20.34
C THR A 44 25.08 -41.13 -19.63
N TYR A 45 24.25 -40.44 -20.41
CA TYR A 45 23.09 -39.72 -19.88
C TYR A 45 22.14 -40.72 -19.21
N PRO A 46 21.66 -40.44 -17.98
CA PRO A 46 20.67 -41.28 -17.35
C PRO A 46 19.40 -41.29 -18.22
N SER A 47 18.89 -42.47 -18.54
CA SER A 47 17.74 -42.63 -19.42
C SER A 47 16.54 -41.83 -18.89
N GLU A 48 16.17 -40.77 -19.59
CA GLU A 48 15.12 -39.88 -19.11
C GLU A 48 13.74 -40.49 -19.29
N GLY A 49 13.13 -40.97 -18.20
CA GLY A 49 11.85 -41.66 -18.22
C GLY A 49 10.75 -40.96 -17.41
N PHE A 50 9.50 -41.29 -17.71
CA PHE A 50 8.31 -40.82 -16.97
C PHE A 50 8.24 -41.30 -15.50
N SER A 51 9.22 -42.08 -15.03
CA SER A 51 9.32 -42.60 -13.66
C SER A 51 10.26 -41.80 -12.75
N PHE A 52 10.78 -40.66 -13.20
CA PHE A 52 11.58 -39.81 -12.32
C PHE A 52 10.79 -39.24 -11.15
N ALA A 53 11.52 -38.87 -10.09
CA ALA A 53 10.95 -38.25 -8.89
C ALA A 53 10.13 -37.00 -9.22
N PHE A 54 10.48 -36.26 -10.26
CA PHE A 54 9.70 -35.12 -10.76
C PHE A 54 8.30 -35.54 -11.22
N TRP A 55 8.20 -36.50 -12.15
CA TRP A 55 6.94 -37.00 -12.70
C TRP A 55 6.08 -37.72 -11.67
N ARG A 56 6.70 -38.48 -10.77
CA ARG A 56 5.98 -39.14 -9.67
C ARG A 56 5.36 -38.12 -8.71
N ARG A 57 6.08 -37.04 -8.38
CA ARG A 57 5.55 -35.97 -7.53
C ARG A 57 4.44 -35.19 -8.22
N THR A 58 4.56 -34.87 -9.51
CA THR A 58 3.49 -34.18 -10.25
C THR A 58 2.24 -35.03 -10.38
N ILE A 59 2.36 -36.33 -10.67
CA ILE A 59 1.20 -37.25 -10.70
C ILE A 59 0.55 -37.34 -9.31
N LEU A 60 1.33 -37.40 -8.23
CA LEU A 60 0.77 -37.41 -6.87
C LEU A 60 0.06 -36.09 -6.54
N VAL A 61 0.62 -34.94 -6.89
CA VAL A 61 -0.01 -33.64 -6.65
C VAL A 61 -1.30 -33.51 -7.44
N VAL A 62 -1.27 -33.77 -8.75
CA VAL A 62 -2.45 -33.67 -9.62
C VAL A 62 -3.51 -34.70 -9.23
N GLY A 63 -3.10 -35.94 -8.98
CA GLY A 63 -4.00 -37.01 -8.52
C GLY A 63 -4.62 -36.72 -7.16
N SER A 64 -3.84 -36.19 -6.20
CA SER A 64 -4.36 -35.79 -4.90
C SER A 64 -5.33 -34.61 -4.99
N ALA A 65 -5.05 -33.61 -5.84
CA ALA A 65 -5.96 -32.50 -6.07
C ALA A 65 -7.26 -32.96 -6.74
N PHE A 66 -7.18 -33.89 -7.69
CA PHE A 66 -8.35 -34.47 -8.34
C PHE A 66 -9.18 -35.34 -7.37
N ALA A 67 -8.52 -36.20 -6.60
CA ALA A 67 -9.17 -37.01 -5.57
C ALA A 67 -9.81 -36.11 -4.50
N PHE A 68 -9.13 -35.05 -4.09
CA PHE A 68 -9.68 -34.06 -3.18
C PHE A 68 -10.86 -33.32 -3.81
N TYR A 69 -10.81 -32.93 -5.08
CA TYR A 69 -11.95 -32.31 -5.75
C TYR A 69 -13.16 -33.25 -5.88
N SER A 70 -12.92 -34.52 -6.21
CA SER A 70 -13.98 -35.50 -6.48
C SER A 70 -14.54 -36.17 -5.22
N PHE A 71 -13.74 -36.25 -4.15
CA PHE A 71 -14.09 -36.88 -2.87
C PHE A 71 -14.21 -35.89 -1.72
N ALA A 72 -13.84 -34.62 -1.89
CA ALA A 72 -14.33 -33.56 -1.00
C ALA A 72 -15.86 -33.67 -1.04
N PRO A 73 -16.51 -33.94 0.11
CA PRO A 73 -17.92 -34.30 0.14
C PRO A 73 -18.72 -33.30 -0.67
N SER A 74 -19.26 -33.74 -1.81
CA SER A 74 -20.36 -33.03 -2.41
C SER A 74 -21.42 -32.99 -1.32
N ALA A 75 -21.75 -31.79 -0.84
CA ALA A 75 -22.84 -31.54 0.08
C ALA A 75 -24.17 -31.88 -0.62
N SER A 76 -24.41 -33.18 -0.85
CA SER A 76 -25.56 -33.74 -1.55
C SER A 76 -26.69 -34.01 -0.56
N SER A 77 -26.98 -33.05 0.31
CA SER A 77 -28.21 -33.03 1.09
C SER A 77 -28.65 -31.58 1.31
N ALA A 78 -29.62 -31.20 0.49
CA ALA A 78 -30.61 -30.14 0.65
C ALA A 78 -30.15 -28.67 0.70
N GLU A 79 -30.51 -27.99 -0.40
CA GLU A 79 -30.87 -26.57 -0.56
C GLU A 79 -29.84 -25.46 -0.81
N GLU A 80 -28.55 -25.60 -0.51
CA GLU A 80 -27.59 -24.55 -0.94
C GLU A 80 -26.24 -25.15 -1.34
N LYS A 81 -26.05 -25.37 -2.65
CA LYS A 81 -24.81 -25.86 -3.27
C LYS A 81 -23.72 -24.78 -3.23
N VAL A 82 -23.29 -24.41 -2.04
CA VAL A 82 -22.08 -23.61 -1.84
C VAL A 82 -20.94 -24.59 -1.56
N ASN A 83 -19.94 -24.62 -2.46
CA ASN A 83 -18.74 -25.45 -2.31
C ASN A 83 -18.14 -25.26 -0.90
N ALA A 84 -17.62 -26.31 -0.27
CA ALA A 84 -16.99 -26.23 1.06
C ALA A 84 -15.91 -25.15 1.13
N LEU A 85 -15.16 -24.95 0.03
CA LEU A 85 -14.20 -23.87 -0.11
C LEU A 85 -14.88 -22.50 -0.11
N THR A 86 -16.00 -22.35 -0.81
CA THR A 86 -16.78 -21.11 -0.78
C THR A 86 -17.35 -20.84 0.61
N ARG A 87 -17.86 -21.85 1.33
CA ARG A 87 -18.32 -21.69 2.72
C ARG A 87 -17.20 -21.26 3.68
N TYR A 88 -15.97 -21.73 3.44
CA TYR A 88 -14.79 -21.31 4.19
C TYR A 88 -14.35 -19.88 3.85
N LEU A 89 -14.44 -19.48 2.58
CA LEU A 89 -14.04 -18.16 2.11
C LEU A 89 -15.09 -17.07 2.34
N THR A 90 -16.37 -17.42 2.43
CA THR A 90 -17.44 -16.48 2.74
C THR A 90 -17.52 -16.27 4.24
N THR A 91 -17.16 -15.07 4.70
CA THR A 91 -17.56 -14.60 6.04
C THR A 91 -19.08 -14.67 6.17
N SER A 92 -19.59 -14.92 7.38
CA SER A 92 -21.02 -14.99 7.60
C SER A 92 -21.67 -13.66 7.20
N ARG A 93 -22.87 -13.73 6.60
CA ARG A 93 -23.58 -12.52 6.15
C ARG A 93 -23.78 -11.51 7.30
N GLU A 94 -23.94 -12.02 8.51
CA GLU A 94 -24.07 -11.23 9.73
C GLU A 94 -22.77 -10.50 10.10
N GLU A 95 -21.61 -11.17 10.04
CA GLU A 95 -20.30 -10.54 10.24
C GLU A 95 -20.02 -9.45 9.21
N GLY A 96 -20.27 -9.74 7.93
CA GLY A 96 -20.09 -8.76 6.84
C GLY A 96 -20.97 -7.52 7.03
N LYS A 97 -22.21 -7.72 7.51
CA LYS A 97 -23.10 -6.61 7.87
C LYS A 97 -22.54 -5.80 9.03
N ARG A 98 -22.08 -6.44 10.11
CA ARG A 98 -21.50 -5.75 11.28
C ARG A 98 -20.28 -4.91 10.91
N VAL A 99 -19.40 -5.42 10.05
CA VAL A 99 -18.23 -4.67 9.57
C VAL A 99 -18.66 -3.47 8.72
N SER A 100 -19.66 -3.65 7.87
CA SER A 100 -20.22 -2.57 7.05
C SER A 100 -20.89 -1.49 7.89
N ASP A 101 -21.66 -1.88 8.91
CA ASP A 101 -22.31 -0.97 9.85
C ASP A 101 -21.26 -0.16 10.64
N ASN A 102 -20.19 -0.81 11.11
CA ASN A 102 -19.07 -0.12 11.76
C ASN A 102 -18.39 0.89 10.83
N HIS A 103 -18.19 0.53 9.56
CA HIS A 103 -17.61 1.43 8.57
C HIS A 103 -18.51 2.64 8.29
N LEU A 104 -19.83 2.44 8.20
CA LEU A 104 -20.80 3.53 8.05
C LEU A 104 -20.77 4.50 9.24
N VAL A 105 -20.63 3.98 10.47
CA VAL A 105 -20.51 4.81 11.67
C VAL A 105 -19.23 5.65 11.65
N LEU A 106 -18.10 5.06 11.29
CA LEU A 106 -16.82 5.77 11.20
C LEU A 106 -16.84 6.83 10.08
N ALA A 107 -17.34 6.47 8.90
CA ALA A 107 -17.46 7.39 7.77
C ALA A 107 -18.37 8.58 8.09
N LYS A 108 -19.46 8.35 8.83
CA LYS A 108 -20.33 9.41 9.32
C LYS A 108 -19.58 10.35 10.27
N ALA A 109 -18.85 9.81 11.24
CA ALA A 109 -18.10 10.62 12.20
C ALA A 109 -17.02 11.48 11.50
N ASP A 110 -16.35 10.93 10.48
CA ASP A 110 -15.39 11.68 9.66
C ASP A 110 -16.07 12.79 8.84
N ALA A 111 -17.23 12.51 8.24
CA ALA A 111 -18.01 13.50 7.51
C ALA A 111 -18.47 14.64 8.43
N ASP A 112 -18.95 14.33 9.63
CA ASP A 112 -19.36 15.32 10.64
C ASP A 112 -18.16 16.20 11.06
N GLY A 113 -16.98 15.61 11.23
CA GLY A 113 -15.74 16.33 11.50
C GLY A 113 -15.31 17.22 10.34
N ARG A 114 -15.48 16.75 9.10
CA ARG A 114 -15.15 17.51 7.90
C ARG A 114 -16.08 18.70 7.71
N ILE A 115 -17.40 18.54 7.89
CA ILE A 115 -18.40 19.62 7.78
C ILE A 115 -18.03 20.81 8.66
N LEU A 116 -17.51 20.56 9.87
CA LEU A 116 -17.07 21.61 10.78
C LEU A 116 -15.89 22.44 10.23
N THR A 117 -15.06 21.85 9.38
CA THR A 117 -13.83 22.46 8.84
C THR A 117 -13.93 22.90 7.37
N ASP A 118 -14.96 22.46 6.64
CA ASP A 118 -15.09 22.62 5.19
C ASP A 118 -15.17 24.10 4.75
N GLY A 119 -15.69 24.98 5.61
CA GLY A 119 -15.73 26.42 5.38
C GLY A 119 -14.51 27.20 5.90
N ALA A 120 -13.64 26.57 6.69
CA ALA A 120 -12.56 27.25 7.41
C ALA A 120 -11.22 27.16 6.65
N ASN A 121 -11.15 27.77 5.47
CA ASN A 121 -9.88 27.95 4.77
C ASN A 121 -9.15 29.19 5.31
N LYS A 122 -7.85 29.04 5.61
CA LYS A 122 -7.00 30.20 5.88
C LYS A 122 -6.94 31.05 4.61
N PRO A 123 -7.12 32.39 4.70
CA PRO A 123 -6.98 33.24 3.52
C PRO A 123 -5.60 33.01 2.90
N PRO A 124 -5.51 32.80 1.57
CA PRO A 124 -4.24 32.53 0.92
C PRO A 124 -3.32 33.74 1.05
N VAL A 125 -2.18 33.57 1.72
CA VAL A 125 -1.16 34.60 1.85
C VAL A 125 -0.21 34.51 0.67
N ILE A 126 -0.40 35.38 -0.31
CA ILE A 126 0.52 35.50 -1.45
C ILE A 126 1.74 36.29 -0.99
N ARG A 127 2.93 35.66 -1.02
CA ARG A 127 4.20 36.31 -0.70
C ARG A 127 4.81 36.87 -1.97
N LEU A 128 4.86 38.20 -2.08
CA LEU A 128 5.52 38.88 -3.17
C LEU A 128 6.95 39.26 -2.77
N ARG A 129 7.89 39.11 -3.70
CA ARG A 129 9.27 39.60 -3.49
C ARG A 129 9.32 41.12 -3.33
N ASN A 130 8.49 41.82 -4.11
CA ASN A 130 8.41 43.27 -4.13
C ASN A 130 6.95 43.71 -3.87
N PRO A 131 6.56 43.99 -2.62
CA PRO A 131 5.21 44.47 -2.31
C PRO A 131 4.95 45.89 -2.84
N SER A 132 5.99 46.67 -3.13
CA SER A 132 5.89 48.03 -3.67
C SER A 132 5.38 48.11 -5.11
N VAL A 133 5.22 46.99 -5.82
CA VAL A 133 4.71 46.98 -7.20
C VAL A 133 3.27 47.49 -7.28
N PHE A 134 2.50 47.36 -6.20
CA PHE A 134 1.12 47.86 -6.11
C PHE A 134 1.01 49.38 -6.13
N GLU A 135 2.04 50.09 -5.67
CA GLU A 135 2.07 51.55 -5.58
C GLU A 135 2.73 52.20 -6.82
N ASN A 136 3.41 51.41 -7.65
CA ASN A 136 4.23 51.92 -8.76
C ASN A 136 3.42 52.17 -10.05
N ALA A 137 2.12 52.46 -9.94
CA ALA A 137 1.31 52.79 -11.09
C ALA A 137 1.53 54.26 -11.50
N SER A 138 1.67 54.51 -12.81
CA SER A 138 1.67 55.88 -13.33
C SER A 138 0.30 56.51 -13.12
N PRO A 139 0.20 57.75 -12.56
CA PRO A 139 -1.08 58.44 -12.45
C PRO A 139 -1.74 58.77 -13.80
N HIS A 140 -0.96 58.75 -14.89
CA HIS A 140 -1.41 59.12 -16.23
C HIS A 140 -1.37 57.92 -17.18
N CYS A 141 -2.30 57.89 -18.15
CA CYS A 141 -2.41 56.88 -19.21
C CYS A 141 -2.82 55.46 -18.76
N LEU A 142 -3.63 55.35 -17.71
CA LEU A 142 -4.24 54.09 -17.31
C LEU A 142 -5.55 53.88 -18.08
N GLY A 143 -5.59 52.84 -18.90
CA GLY A 143 -6.85 52.41 -19.53
C GLY A 143 -7.84 51.89 -18.49
N VAL A 144 -9.13 52.08 -18.75
CA VAL A 144 -10.20 51.56 -17.88
C VAL A 144 -10.05 50.05 -17.68
N GLY A 145 -10.17 49.58 -16.44
CA GLY A 145 -10.06 48.16 -16.08
C GLY A 145 -8.64 47.58 -16.04
N ARG A 146 -7.58 48.37 -16.29
CA ARG A 146 -6.19 47.87 -16.24
C ARG A 146 -5.58 47.83 -14.84
N GLN A 147 -6.13 48.59 -13.90
CA GLN A 147 -5.69 48.63 -12.51
C GLN A 147 -6.84 48.16 -11.60
N ALA A 148 -6.52 47.28 -10.65
CA ALA A 148 -7.43 46.89 -9.59
C ALA A 148 -7.41 47.94 -8.47
N ASP A 149 -8.54 48.16 -7.82
CA ASP A 149 -8.57 48.92 -6.56
C ASP A 149 -7.89 48.10 -5.47
N LEU A 150 -6.90 48.69 -4.81
CA LEU A 150 -6.09 48.07 -3.76
C LEU A 150 -6.26 48.80 -2.42
N SER A 151 -7.29 49.65 -2.28
CA SER A 151 -7.54 50.44 -1.07
C SER A 151 -7.71 49.60 0.21
N ASP A 152 -8.19 48.36 0.10
CA ASP A 152 -8.36 47.42 1.23
C ASP A 152 -7.19 46.41 1.38
N LEU A 153 -6.12 46.55 0.60
CA LEU A 153 -4.98 45.63 0.66
C LEU A 153 -4.14 45.88 1.93
N ARG A 154 -4.14 44.91 2.86
CA ARG A 154 -3.27 44.92 4.06
C ARG A 154 -1.98 44.15 3.82
N VAL A 155 -0.90 44.86 3.53
CA VAL A 155 0.45 44.29 3.42
C VAL A 155 1.07 44.11 4.81
N LYS A 156 1.48 42.89 5.16
CA LYS A 156 2.26 42.62 6.39
C LYS A 156 3.73 42.93 6.15
N THR A 157 4.31 43.87 6.89
CA THR A 157 5.75 44.17 6.90
C THR A 157 6.43 43.52 8.10
N ASP A 158 7.57 42.85 7.89
CA ASP A 158 8.34 42.13 8.94
C ASP A 158 9.19 43.06 9.83
N ARG A 159 8.92 44.37 9.79
CA ARG A 159 9.56 45.43 10.57
C ARG A 159 8.50 46.41 11.05
N GLN A 160 7.79 46.03 12.11
CA GLN A 160 7.18 46.85 13.17
C GLN A 160 6.25 45.97 14.00
#